data_AF-A0A3A4VSZ9-F1
#
_entry.id   AF-A0A3A4VSZ9-F1
#
_cell.length_a   1.000
_cell.length_b   1.000
_cell.length_c   1.000
_cell.angle_alpha   90.00
_cell.angle_beta   90.00
_cell.angle_gamma   90.00
#
_symmetry.space_group_name_H-M   'P 1'
#
loop_
_entity.id
_entity.type
_entity.pdbx_description
1 polymer ?
#
loop_
_entity_poly.entity_id
_entity_poly.type
_entity_poly.pdbx_seq_one_letter_code
_entity_poly.pdbx_strand_id
1 'polypeptide(L)' 'KAVEKKFKVNVLSVSTHIVKGKNRRVGARRAEVRLSNWKKAIVQVAKGQKIDLFDVAQS' A
#
# COMPACT_ATOMS: atom_id res chain seq x y z
N LYS A 1 6.89 -9.29 -9.99
CA LYS A 1 7.10 -10.52 -9.18
C LYS A 1 7.76 -10.28 -7.80
N ALA A 2 7.89 -9.04 -7.31
CA ALA A 2 8.58 -8.79 -6.02
C ALA A 2 7.82 -9.40 -4.82
N VAL A 3 6.50 -9.29 -4.81
CA VAL A 3 5.63 -9.84 -3.76
C VAL A 3 5.73 -11.37 -3.70
N GLU A 4 5.62 -12.05 -4.85
CA GLU A 4 5.73 -13.51 -4.95
C GLU A 4 7.05 -14.02 -4.37
N LYS A 5 8.17 -13.37 -4.71
CA LYS A 5 9.49 -13.79 -4.23
C LYS A 5 9.70 -13.51 -2.74
N LYS A 6 9.28 -12.34 -2.26
CA LYS A 6 9.50 -11.93 -0.87
C LYS A 6 8.63 -12.71 0.12
N PHE A 7 7.40 -13.02 -0.28
CA PHE A 7 6.42 -13.68 0.59
C PHE A 7 6.14 -15.14 0.21
N LYS A 8 6.79 -15.65 -0.85
CA LYS A 8 6.61 -17.03 -1.35
C LYS A 8 5.14 -17.39 -1.60
N VAL A 9 4.37 -16.44 -2.14
CA VAL A 9 2.95 -16.59 -2.48
C VAL A 9 2.73 -16.50 -3.98
N ASN A 10 1.62 -17.07 -4.44
CA ASN A 10 1.17 -17.01 -5.82
C ASN A 10 0.21 -15.84 -5.99
N VAL A 11 0.59 -14.86 -6.82
CA VAL A 11 -0.24 -13.69 -7.11
C VAL A 11 -1.12 -13.98 -8.32
N LEU A 12 -2.43 -13.82 -8.15
CA LEU A 12 -3.43 -14.04 -9.20
C LEU A 12 -3.66 -12.79 -10.03
N SER A 13 -3.77 -11.63 -9.37
CA SER A 13 -4.05 -10.35 -10.04
C SER A 13 -3.49 -9.19 -9.23
N VAL A 14 -3.22 -8.07 -9.93
CA VAL A 14 -2.79 -6.81 -9.33
C VAL A 14 -3.58 -5.68 -9.95
N SER A 15 -4.31 -4.93 -9.12
CA SER A 15 -4.93 -3.66 -9.50
C SER A 15 -4.15 -2.51 -8.89
N THR A 16 -3.86 -1.46 -9.68
CA THR A 16 -3.10 -0.31 -9.19
C THR A 16 -3.86 0.99 -9.42
N HIS A 17 -3.73 1.91 -8.47
CA HIS A 17 -4.34 3.23 -8.54
C HIS A 17 -3.36 4.29 -8.04
N ILE A 18 -3.39 5.47 -8.66
CA ILE A 18 -2.65 6.64 -8.19
C ILE A 18 -3.54 7.39 -7.21
N VAL A 19 -3.13 7.44 -5.95
CA VAL A 19 -3.81 8.18 -4.90
C VAL A 19 -3.21 9.58 -4.84
N LYS A 20 -4.08 10.59 -5.02
CA LYS A 20 -3.67 11.99 -4.96
C LYS A 20 -3.26 12.35 -3.53
N GLY A 21 -2.10 12.97 -3.39
CA GLY A 21 -1.66 13.48 -2.09
C GLY A 21 -2.57 14.63 -1.61
N LYS A 22 -2.83 14.65 -0.31
CA LYS A 22 -3.69 15.64 0.35
C LYS A 22 -2.95 16.97 0.53
N ASN A 23 -3.68 18.09 0.45
CA ASN A 23 -3.16 19.40 0.88
C ASN A 23 -3.15 19.47 2.41
N ARG A 24 -2.03 19.89 2.99
CA ARG A 24 -1.84 20.04 4.44
C ARG A 24 -1.21 21.40 4.72
N ARG A 25 -1.55 21.98 5.87
CA ARG A 25 -0.87 23.17 6.39
C ARG A 25 0.26 22.77 7.33
N VAL A 26 1.45 23.32 7.14
CA VAL A 26 2.64 22.99 7.92
C VAL A 26 3.38 24.24 8.41
N GLY A 27 4.14 24.09 9.49
CA GLY A 27 4.96 25.14 10.10
C GLY A 27 4.18 26.24 10.83
N ALA A 28 4.91 27.12 11.53
CA ALA A 28 4.33 28.24 12.29
C ALA A 28 3.57 29.24 11.39
N ARG A 29 4.02 29.43 10.15
CA ARG A 29 3.37 30.30 9.14
C ARG A 29 2.17 29.65 8.45
N ARG A 30 1.81 28.40 8.80
CA ARG A 30 0.66 27.64 8.26
C ARG A 30 0.61 27.58 6.72
N ALA A 31 1.76 27.46 6.08
CA ALA A 31 1.86 27.39 4.62
C ALA A 31 1.15 26.14 4.09
N GLU A 32 0.44 26.27 2.97
CA GLU A 32 -0.21 25.14 2.30
C GLU A 32 0.81 24.36 1.46
N VAL A 33 0.92 23.07 1.74
CA VAL A 33 1.81 22.14 1.05
C VAL A 33 0.98 20.96 0.56
N ARG A 34 1.24 20.53 -0.67
CA ARG A 34 0.64 19.32 -1.23
C ARG A 34 1.54 18.12 -0.99
N LEU A 35 0.99 17.07 -0.39
CA LEU A 35 1.71 15.81 -0.26
C LEU A 35 1.90 15.16 -1.63
N SER A 36 2.98 14.38 -1.76
CA SER A 36 3.24 13.61 -2.98
C SER A 36 2.11 12.60 -3.25
N ASN A 37 1.78 12.43 -4.52
CA ASN A 37 0.93 11.33 -4.94
C ASN A 37 1.66 10.01 -4.64
N TRP A 38 0.90 8.98 -4.28
CA TRP A 38 1.44 7.65 -4.07
C TRP A 38 0.67 6.63 -4.88
N LYS A 39 1.35 5.55 -5.27
CA LYS A 39 0.74 4.46 -6.02
C LYS A 39 0.31 3.37 -5.04
N LYS A 40 -0.98 3.08 -4.98
CA LYS A 40 -1.55 1.97 -4.22
C LYS A 40 -1.69 0.76 -5.15
N ALA A 41 -1.34 -0.42 -4.65
CA ALA A 41 -1.61 -1.69 -5.32
C ALA A 41 -2.48 -2.58 -4.43
N ILE A 42 -3.53 -3.15 -5.00
CA ILE A 42 -4.34 -4.21 -4.40
C ILE A 42 -3.93 -5.50 -5.09
N VAL A 43 -3.45 -6.47 -4.31
CA VAL A 43 -2.88 -7.71 -4.81
C VAL A 43 -3.75 -8.87 -4.36
N GLN A 44 -4.23 -9.67 -5.31
CA GLN A 44 -4.98 -10.88 -5.02
C GLN A 44 -4.04 -12.07 -4.97
N VAL A 45 -4.09 -12.82 -3.87
CA VAL A 45 -3.27 -14.01 -3.64
C VAL A 45 -4.15 -15.26 -3.76
N ALA A 46 -3.55 -16.39 -4.14
CA ALA A 46 -4.26 -17.67 -4.22
C ALA A 46 -4.91 -18.06 -2.87
N LYS A 47 -6.07 -18.72 -2.96
CA LYS A 47 -6.84 -19.16 -1.80
C LYS A 47 -6.00 -20.11 -0.92
N GLY A 48 -6.00 -19.88 0.39
CA GLY A 48 -5.26 -20.70 1.36
C GLY A 48 -3.81 -20.26 1.62
N GLN A 49 -3.29 -19.30 0.85
CA GLN A 49 -1.99 -18.69 1.13
C GLN A 49 -2.18 -17.41 1.96
N LYS A 50 -1.32 -17.24 2.97
CA LYS A 50 -1.34 -16.10 3.88
C LYS A 50 0.03 -15.42 3.90
N ILE A 51 0.05 -14.18 4.35
CA ILE A 51 1.28 -13.42 4.57
C ILE A 51 1.36 -13.10 6.06
N ASP A 52 2.29 -13.75 6.76
CA ASP A 52 2.40 -13.73 8.23
C ASP A 52 2.55 -12.32 8.82
N LEU A 53 3.10 -11.37 8.04
CA LEU A 53 3.25 -9.97 8.43
C LEU A 53 1.93 -9.30 8.85
N PHE A 54 0.79 -9.78 8.33
CA PHE A 54 -0.51 -9.16 8.55
C PHE A 54 -1.38 -9.86 9.60
N ASP A 55 -0.92 -10.98 10.18
CA ASP A 55 -1.68 -11.72 11.20
C ASP A 55 -1.57 -11.05 12.59
N VAL A 56 -0.41 -10.44 12.89
CA VAL A 56 -0.12 -9.78 14.18
C VAL A 56 -0.98 -8.53 14.44
N ALA A 57 -1.49 -7.89 13.39
CA ALA A 57 -2.29 -6.66 13.51
C ALA A 57 -3.80 -6.90 13.65
N GLN A 58 -4.25 -8.16 13.67
CA GLN A 58 -5.67 -8.56 13.76
C GLN A 58 -6.07 -9.10 15.14
N SER A 59 -5.18 -9.08 16.13
CA SER A 59 -5.43 -9.51 17.52
C SER A 59 -5.67 -8.34 18.47
#